data_AF-A0A352FVZ4-F1
#
_entry.id   AF-A0A352FVZ4-F1
#
_cell.length_a   1.000
_cell.length_b   1.000
_cell.length_c   1.000
_cell.angle_alpha   90.00
_cell.angle_beta   90.00
_cell.angle_gamma   90.00
#
_symmetry.space_group_name_H-M   'P 1'
#
loop_
_entity.id
_entity.type
_entity.pdbx_description
1 polymer ?
#
loop_
_entity_poly.entity_id
_entity_poly.type
_entity_poly.pdbx_seq_one_letter_code
_entity_poly.pdbx_strand_id
1 'polypeptide(L)'
;MNRKTFVVAMRPNSKLIKVAVTVLIAMTFALVSTSGTAYAAKKKKVKYGQIEISTNPGGFPLKIDGQAQGDTSQTVRVIELEPGHHNLEILLPGGGRWVRDFDIERGRKVCVNLNYHPKKFTVTTSPCPYPVNISAPVSVNDGDLITFTSDVAYSGSKPLNYTWTVSPAGARIVSGTGTATITVDSTGLGSQRVSATLVVDDGSGDAMCRQNAQASTTVVGRIPPPVECKSFDQFLSVAFDDDKARFDNLAITLQNSPDTTAYIIIYAGRSSRTGQADMLGRRSMDYLTTARGVDGQRIVIINGGYRDADFIEIWICPPGAKPPQPTPTVQPGDVQPARERTRPRKPRRPRSE
;
A
#
# COMPACT_ATOMS: atom_id res chain seq x y z
N MET A 1 -4.66 -52.18 -113.02
CA MET A 1 -5.49 -53.40 -112.86
C MET A 1 -5.00 -54.21 -111.68
N ASN A 2 -5.90 -54.97 -111.02
CA ASN A 2 -5.55 -55.81 -109.88
C ASN A 2 -4.91 -57.14 -110.30
N ARG A 3 -3.86 -57.58 -109.59
CA ARG A 3 -3.73 -58.98 -109.13
C ARG A 3 -2.67 -59.09 -108.03
N LYS A 4 -3.05 -59.64 -106.88
CA LYS A 4 -2.15 -60.25 -105.90
C LYS A 4 -2.17 -61.77 -106.11
N THR A 5 -1.05 -62.44 -105.83
CA THR A 5 -1.01 -63.91 -105.73
C THR A 5 -0.08 -64.31 -104.60
N PHE A 6 -0.57 -65.10 -103.64
CA PHE A 6 0.20 -65.76 -102.59
C PHE A 6 0.42 -67.23 -102.98
N VAL A 7 1.62 -67.78 -102.71
CA VAL A 7 1.84 -69.22 -102.42
C VAL A 7 2.96 -69.31 -101.35
N VAL A 8 3.04 -70.42 -100.62
CA VAL A 8 3.73 -70.53 -99.32
C VAL A 8 4.58 -71.82 -99.19
N ALA A 9 5.76 -71.69 -98.56
CA ALA A 9 6.53 -72.69 -97.79
C ALA A 9 7.36 -73.84 -98.43
N MET A 10 8.45 -74.16 -97.70
CA MET A 10 9.19 -75.45 -97.51
C MET A 10 9.92 -76.10 -98.72
N ARG A 11 11.25 -76.30 -98.67
CA ARG A 11 12.02 -77.40 -97.99
C ARG A 11 11.62 -78.82 -98.43
N PRO A 12 12.53 -79.83 -98.51
CA PRO A 12 13.93 -79.87 -98.03
C PRO A 12 14.92 -80.12 -99.22
N ASN A 13 15.97 -80.97 -99.30
CA ASN A 13 16.57 -81.94 -98.36
C ASN A 13 18.04 -82.35 -98.65
N SER A 14 18.84 -82.46 -97.59
CA SER A 14 19.87 -83.47 -97.26
C SER A 14 20.75 -84.18 -98.33
N LYS A 15 22.08 -84.18 -98.14
CA LYS A 15 22.86 -85.27 -97.46
C LYS A 15 24.38 -85.15 -97.71
N LEU A 16 25.14 -84.77 -96.69
CA LEU A 16 26.41 -85.40 -96.34
C LEU A 16 26.64 -85.15 -94.83
N ILE A 17 26.78 -86.23 -94.06
CA ILE A 17 26.65 -86.25 -92.59
C ILE A 17 27.74 -87.16 -92.02
N LYS A 18 28.37 -86.76 -90.90
CA LYS A 18 29.61 -87.32 -90.29
C LYS A 18 30.86 -86.92 -91.11
N VAL A 19 32.03 -86.61 -90.54
CA VAL A 19 32.61 -86.60 -89.16
C VAL A 19 33.37 -85.25 -89.04
N ALA A 20 33.61 -84.56 -87.91
CA ALA A 20 33.63 -84.91 -86.48
C ALA A 20 32.91 -83.85 -85.61
N VAL A 21 32.63 -84.19 -84.34
CA VAL A 21 31.96 -83.31 -83.37
C VAL A 21 32.90 -82.93 -82.22
N THR A 22 33.19 -81.63 -82.10
CA THR A 22 33.66 -80.88 -80.92
C THR A 22 34.59 -81.57 -79.91
N VAL A 23 35.92 -81.45 -80.10
CA VAL A 23 36.89 -81.37 -78.98
C VAL A 23 37.98 -80.34 -79.30
N LEU A 24 37.75 -79.08 -78.95
CA LEU A 24 38.73 -78.11 -78.41
C LEU A 24 38.08 -76.73 -78.27
N ILE A 25 37.66 -76.43 -77.03
CA ILE A 25 37.29 -75.08 -76.60
C ILE A 25 38.57 -74.37 -76.13
N ALA A 26 38.59 -73.04 -76.28
CA ALA A 26 39.60 -72.10 -75.76
C ALA A 26 41.02 -72.18 -76.36
N MET A 27 41.25 -71.35 -77.40
CA MET A 27 42.42 -70.47 -77.45
C MET A 27 42.15 -69.21 -78.31
N THR A 28 43.07 -68.23 -78.24
CA THR A 28 43.14 -67.00 -79.05
C THR A 28 41.92 -66.07 -79.05
N PHE A 29 41.74 -65.37 -77.93
CA PHE A 29 41.37 -63.95 -77.93
C PHE A 29 42.36 -63.15 -78.80
N ALA A 30 41.89 -62.36 -79.77
CA ALA A 30 42.66 -61.26 -80.37
C ALA A 30 41.70 -60.26 -81.06
N LEU A 31 41.94 -58.96 -80.88
CA LEU A 31 41.15 -57.88 -81.47
C LEU A 31 41.59 -57.61 -82.93
N VAL A 32 40.72 -57.00 -83.74
CA VAL A 32 40.86 -55.58 -84.11
C VAL A 32 39.65 -55.04 -84.88
N SER A 33 39.26 -53.81 -84.51
CA SER A 33 38.24 -52.92 -85.08
C SER A 33 38.56 -52.53 -86.55
N THR A 34 37.73 -51.87 -87.36
CA THR A 34 36.73 -50.80 -87.15
C THR A 34 35.59 -50.97 -88.20
N SER A 35 34.58 -50.11 -88.40
CA SER A 35 34.31 -48.75 -87.93
C SER A 35 32.81 -48.40 -87.95
N GLY A 36 32.47 -47.23 -87.42
CA GLY A 36 31.18 -46.55 -87.61
C GLY A 36 31.29 -45.10 -87.16
N THR A 37 30.94 -44.14 -88.02
CA THR A 37 31.17 -42.70 -87.78
C THR A 37 30.03 -42.04 -87.00
N ALA A 38 30.25 -41.82 -85.70
CA ALA A 38 29.37 -41.02 -84.85
C ALA A 38 29.89 -39.59 -84.67
N TYR A 39 29.03 -38.59 -84.86
CA TYR A 39 29.33 -37.17 -84.59
C TYR A 39 29.41 -36.92 -83.07
N ALA A 40 30.59 -37.08 -82.50
CA ALA A 40 30.85 -36.78 -81.09
C ALA A 40 31.07 -35.28 -80.85
N ALA A 41 30.07 -34.59 -80.30
CA ALA A 41 30.22 -33.20 -79.86
C ALA A 41 31.31 -33.10 -78.76
N LYS A 42 32.32 -32.24 -78.97
CA LYS A 42 33.43 -32.05 -78.02
C LYS A 42 32.93 -31.45 -76.70
N LYS A 43 32.70 -32.28 -75.68
CA LYS A 43 32.40 -31.83 -74.31
C LYS A 43 33.52 -30.91 -73.80
N LYS A 44 33.16 -29.66 -73.48
CA LYS A 44 34.07 -28.65 -72.92
C LYS A 44 34.60 -29.17 -71.57
N LYS A 45 35.93 -29.23 -71.37
CA LYS A 45 36.51 -29.68 -70.10
C LYS A 45 36.18 -28.66 -69.00
N VAL A 46 35.44 -29.08 -67.98
CA VAL A 46 35.08 -28.22 -66.84
C VAL A 46 36.29 -28.08 -65.91
N LYS A 47 36.68 -26.83 -65.60
CA LYS A 47 37.89 -26.54 -64.79
C LYS A 47 37.60 -26.37 -63.30
N TYR A 48 36.41 -25.89 -62.96
CA TYR A 48 35.97 -25.42 -61.64
C TYR A 48 34.82 -26.27 -61.08
N GLY A 49 34.58 -26.18 -59.78
CA GLY A 49 33.29 -26.53 -59.17
C GLY A 49 32.35 -25.32 -59.16
N GLN A 50 31.08 -25.50 -58.80
CA GLN A 50 30.11 -24.40 -58.64
C GLN A 50 29.36 -24.48 -57.31
N ILE A 51 29.22 -23.36 -56.59
CA ILE A 51 28.32 -23.27 -55.45
C ILE A 51 27.07 -22.47 -55.80
N GLU A 52 25.91 -23.05 -55.51
CA GLU A 52 24.58 -22.47 -55.69
C GLU A 52 24.05 -22.01 -54.33
N ILE A 53 23.89 -20.70 -54.14
CA ILE A 53 23.58 -20.10 -52.83
C ILE A 53 22.28 -19.29 -52.92
N SER A 54 21.36 -19.56 -52.01
CA SER A 54 20.12 -18.80 -51.83
C SER A 54 19.82 -18.63 -50.33
N THR A 55 19.22 -17.51 -49.95
CA THR A 55 18.77 -17.27 -48.57
C THR A 55 17.41 -16.63 -48.54
N ASN A 56 16.63 -16.94 -47.51
CA ASN A 56 15.37 -16.28 -47.24
C ASN A 56 15.36 -15.71 -45.81
N PRO A 57 15.27 -14.38 -45.61
CA PRO A 57 15.35 -13.34 -46.64
C PRO A 57 16.74 -13.27 -47.32
N GLY A 58 16.84 -12.49 -48.39
CA GLY A 58 18.11 -12.11 -49.02
C GLY A 58 18.79 -10.95 -48.28
N GLY A 59 19.96 -10.52 -48.77
CA GLY A 59 20.66 -9.33 -48.29
C GLY A 59 21.63 -9.57 -47.12
N PHE A 60 22.05 -10.82 -46.88
CA PHE A 60 23.07 -11.11 -45.86
C PHE A 60 24.48 -11.09 -46.49
N PRO A 61 25.47 -10.39 -45.91
CA PRO A 61 26.83 -10.38 -46.44
C PRO A 61 27.44 -11.78 -46.49
N LEU A 62 27.99 -12.11 -47.66
CA LEU A 62 28.56 -13.41 -48.00
C LEU A 62 30.09 -13.34 -48.04
N LYS A 63 30.76 -14.34 -47.46
CA LYS A 63 32.18 -14.59 -47.69
C LYS A 63 32.42 -16.05 -48.07
N ILE A 64 33.42 -16.27 -48.90
CA ILE A 64 34.02 -17.58 -49.18
C ILE A 64 35.52 -17.45 -48.95
N ASP A 65 36.09 -18.34 -48.13
CA ASP A 65 37.51 -18.34 -47.74
C ASP A 65 37.98 -16.99 -47.16
N GLY A 66 37.09 -16.34 -46.38
CA GLY A 66 37.27 -15.00 -45.83
C GLY A 66 37.10 -13.85 -46.83
N GLN A 67 37.11 -14.10 -48.13
CA GLN A 67 36.93 -13.09 -49.18
C GLN A 67 35.45 -12.75 -49.37
N ALA A 68 35.12 -11.46 -49.45
CA ALA A 68 33.75 -10.99 -49.63
C ALA A 68 33.21 -11.29 -51.03
N GLN A 69 31.99 -11.82 -51.11
CA GLN A 69 31.33 -12.27 -52.34
C GLN A 69 30.03 -11.47 -52.62
N GLY A 70 29.91 -10.25 -52.08
CA GLY A 70 28.68 -9.46 -52.08
C GLY A 70 27.62 -10.03 -51.12
N ASP A 71 26.35 -9.74 -51.36
CA ASP A 71 25.24 -10.19 -50.50
C ASP A 71 24.47 -11.38 -51.07
N THR A 72 23.87 -12.18 -50.20
CA THR A 72 22.99 -13.30 -50.60
C THR A 72 21.66 -12.82 -51.20
N SER A 73 20.96 -13.70 -51.91
CA SER A 73 19.67 -13.40 -52.55
C SER A 73 18.65 -14.52 -52.31
N GLN A 74 17.37 -14.19 -52.42
CA GLN A 74 16.28 -15.18 -52.50
C GLN A 74 16.34 -15.99 -53.80
N THR A 75 16.92 -15.43 -54.86
CA THR A 75 17.28 -16.15 -56.08
C THR A 75 18.63 -16.85 -55.94
N VAL A 76 18.79 -18.01 -56.58
CA VAL A 76 20.06 -18.76 -56.56
C VAL A 76 21.17 -17.96 -57.25
N ARG A 77 22.20 -17.59 -56.49
CA ARG A 77 23.48 -17.10 -57.01
C ARG A 77 24.39 -18.30 -57.31
N VAL A 78 25.11 -18.27 -58.43
CA VAL A 78 26.12 -19.27 -58.78
C VAL A 78 27.51 -18.63 -58.71
N ILE A 79 28.46 -19.29 -58.03
CA ILE A 79 29.87 -18.87 -57.96
C ILE A 79 30.75 -20.05 -58.37
N GLU A 80 31.70 -19.85 -59.27
CA GLU A 80 32.70 -20.88 -59.64
C GLU A 80 33.86 -20.89 -58.63
N LEU A 81 34.29 -22.07 -58.22
CA LEU A 81 35.35 -22.27 -57.22
C LEU A 81 36.42 -23.26 -57.74
N GLU A 82 37.66 -23.12 -57.27
CA GLU A 82 38.71 -24.10 -57.55
C GLU A 82 38.38 -25.45 -56.88
N PRO A 83 38.99 -26.57 -57.30
CA PRO A 83 38.73 -27.86 -56.65
C PRO A 83 39.55 -27.97 -55.36
N GLY A 84 38.87 -28.10 -54.22
CA GLY A 84 39.51 -28.10 -52.91
C GLY A 84 38.51 -27.94 -51.77
N HIS A 85 39.05 -27.62 -50.60
CA HIS A 85 38.31 -27.33 -49.38
C HIS A 85 38.01 -25.83 -49.28
N HIS A 86 36.77 -25.48 -48.93
CA HIS A 86 36.29 -24.10 -48.85
C HIS A 86 35.46 -23.84 -47.60
N ASN A 87 35.58 -22.62 -47.05
CA ASN A 87 34.77 -22.14 -45.94
C ASN A 87 33.73 -21.11 -46.43
N LEU A 88 32.45 -21.33 -46.11
CA LEU A 88 31.35 -20.42 -46.38
C LEU A 88 30.91 -19.69 -45.11
N GLU A 89 30.86 -18.36 -45.13
CA GLU A 89 30.35 -17.53 -44.02
C GLU A 89 29.22 -16.62 -44.52
N ILE A 90 28.09 -16.62 -43.81
CA ILE A 90 26.96 -15.71 -44.01
C ILE A 90 26.73 -14.92 -42.71
N LEU A 91 26.81 -13.60 -42.78
CA LEU A 91 26.61 -12.71 -41.63
C LEU A 91 25.12 -12.42 -41.44
N LEU A 92 24.58 -12.83 -40.29
CA LEU A 92 23.17 -12.69 -39.94
C LEU A 92 22.92 -11.44 -39.06
N PRO A 93 21.68 -10.92 -39.04
CA PRO A 93 21.31 -9.79 -38.18
C PRO A 93 21.65 -10.03 -36.70
N GLY A 94 22.08 -8.97 -36.01
CA GLY A 94 22.54 -9.06 -34.62
C GLY A 94 23.96 -9.60 -34.44
N GLY A 95 24.74 -9.74 -35.51
CA GLY A 95 26.13 -10.20 -35.46
C GLY A 95 26.31 -11.72 -35.42
N GLY A 96 25.23 -12.48 -35.59
CA GLY A 96 25.32 -13.93 -35.76
C GLY A 96 26.06 -14.31 -37.05
N ARG A 97 26.72 -15.47 -37.06
CA ARG A 97 27.38 -16.02 -38.25
C ARG A 97 26.86 -17.43 -38.50
N TRP A 98 26.42 -17.71 -39.72
CA TRP A 98 26.23 -19.08 -40.19
C TRP A 98 27.47 -19.46 -40.99
N VAL A 99 28.16 -20.53 -40.57
CA VAL A 99 29.42 -20.98 -41.16
C VAL A 99 29.29 -22.43 -41.58
N ARG A 100 29.86 -22.77 -42.74
CA ARG A 100 29.88 -24.15 -43.26
C ARG A 100 31.12 -24.41 -44.12
N ASP A 101 31.89 -25.40 -43.72
CA ASP A 101 32.99 -25.96 -44.52
C ASP A 101 32.46 -27.00 -45.52
N PHE A 102 33.08 -27.08 -46.69
CA PHE A 102 32.73 -28.04 -47.75
C PHE A 102 33.90 -28.28 -48.72
N ASP A 103 33.97 -29.49 -49.27
CA ASP A 103 34.87 -29.82 -50.38
C ASP A 103 34.12 -29.75 -51.72
N ILE A 104 34.82 -29.38 -52.80
CA ILE A 104 34.24 -29.34 -54.16
C ILE A 104 35.19 -29.91 -55.23
N GLU A 105 34.64 -30.71 -56.15
CA GLU A 105 35.39 -31.27 -57.29
C GLU A 105 35.07 -30.53 -58.61
N ARG A 106 35.92 -30.71 -59.63
CA ARG A 106 35.68 -30.19 -60.99
C ARG A 106 34.35 -30.69 -61.57
N GLY A 107 33.47 -29.77 -61.94
CA GLY A 107 32.16 -30.09 -62.51
C GLY A 107 31.14 -30.66 -61.53
N ARG A 108 31.43 -30.63 -60.22
CA ARG A 108 30.41 -30.82 -59.18
C ARG A 108 29.78 -29.49 -58.81
N LYS A 109 28.59 -29.56 -58.22
CA LYS A 109 27.99 -28.41 -57.55
C LYS A 109 27.56 -28.70 -56.12
N VAL A 110 27.67 -27.70 -55.27
CA VAL A 110 27.21 -27.69 -53.88
C VAL A 110 26.04 -26.71 -53.78
N CYS A 111 24.95 -27.11 -53.13
CA CYS A 111 23.75 -26.28 -52.99
C CYS A 111 23.57 -25.86 -51.53
N VAL A 112 23.33 -24.56 -51.31
CA VAL A 112 23.09 -23.96 -50.00
C VAL A 112 21.82 -23.13 -50.05
N ASN A 113 20.86 -23.49 -49.20
CA ASN A 113 19.66 -22.72 -48.94
C ASN A 113 19.58 -22.46 -47.43
N LEU A 114 19.58 -21.18 -47.02
CA LEU A 114 19.48 -20.77 -45.61
C LEU A 114 18.20 -19.94 -45.38
N ASN A 115 17.23 -20.52 -44.68
CA ASN A 115 15.94 -19.90 -44.39
C ASN A 115 15.94 -19.33 -42.95
N TYR A 116 16.43 -18.10 -42.80
CA TYR A 116 16.63 -17.42 -41.53
C TYR A 116 15.34 -16.80 -40.99
N HIS A 117 14.90 -17.30 -39.83
CA HIS A 117 13.76 -16.77 -39.09
C HIS A 117 14.27 -16.07 -37.83
N PRO A 118 14.24 -14.71 -37.75
CA PRO A 118 14.67 -14.00 -36.55
C PRO A 118 13.72 -14.29 -35.39
N LYS A 119 14.22 -14.95 -34.34
CA LYS A 119 13.49 -15.09 -33.07
C LYS A 119 13.35 -13.72 -32.42
N LYS A 120 12.15 -13.14 -32.46
CA LYS A 120 11.82 -11.92 -31.72
C LYS A 120 11.80 -12.23 -30.22
N PHE A 121 12.86 -11.82 -29.51
CA PHE A 121 12.84 -11.76 -28.05
C PHE A 121 12.17 -10.45 -27.62
N THR A 122 10.91 -10.52 -27.21
CA THR A 122 10.23 -9.41 -26.54
C THR A 122 10.73 -9.32 -25.10
N VAL A 123 11.64 -8.39 -24.83
CA VAL A 123 12.06 -8.06 -23.46
C VAL A 123 10.92 -7.30 -22.80
N THR A 124 10.07 -8.02 -22.07
CA THR A 124 9.04 -7.42 -21.22
C THR A 124 9.73 -6.73 -20.04
N THR A 125 9.82 -5.40 -20.09
CA THR A 125 10.24 -4.60 -18.94
C THR A 125 9.23 -4.78 -17.81
N SER A 126 9.63 -5.37 -16.69
CA SER A 126 8.73 -5.56 -15.54
C SER A 126 8.26 -4.21 -15.00
N PRO A 127 6.96 -4.02 -14.67
CA PRO A 127 6.45 -2.80 -14.05
C PRO A 127 6.79 -2.70 -12.54
N CYS A 128 7.81 -3.43 -12.09
CA CYS A 128 8.13 -3.68 -10.69
C CYS A 128 9.65 -3.57 -10.47
N PRO A 129 10.11 -3.02 -9.32
CA PRO A 129 9.33 -2.51 -8.21
C PRO A 129 8.67 -1.15 -8.51
N TYR A 130 7.65 -0.80 -7.74
CA TYR A 130 6.90 0.46 -7.83
C TYR A 130 6.74 1.07 -6.43
N PRO A 131 6.66 2.40 -6.27
CA PRO A 131 6.52 3.02 -4.96
C PRO A 131 5.08 2.90 -4.43
N VAL A 132 4.98 2.70 -3.11
CA VAL A 132 3.72 2.71 -2.35
C VAL A 132 3.90 3.67 -1.17
N ASN A 133 3.04 4.68 -1.08
CA ASN A 133 2.95 5.59 0.05
C ASN A 133 1.62 5.36 0.79
N ILE A 134 1.52 5.76 2.07
CA ILE A 134 0.25 5.77 2.82
C ILE A 134 0.09 7.13 3.48
N SER A 135 -1.11 7.69 3.35
CA SER A 135 -1.56 8.92 4.00
C SER A 135 -2.57 8.59 5.10
N ALA A 136 -2.49 9.34 6.21
CA ALA A 136 -3.40 9.24 7.37
C ALA A 136 -3.34 10.54 8.19
N PRO A 137 -4.34 10.84 9.05
CA PRO A 137 -4.25 11.91 10.04
C PRO A 137 -3.06 11.69 10.99
N VAL A 138 -2.38 12.77 11.41
CA VAL A 138 -1.31 12.69 12.43
C VAL A 138 -1.89 12.28 13.79
N SER A 139 -3.07 12.81 14.14
CA SER A 139 -3.80 12.46 15.35
C SER A 139 -5.32 12.54 15.17
N VAL A 140 -6.05 11.78 15.97
CA VAL A 140 -7.52 11.83 16.14
C VAL A 140 -7.86 11.71 17.63
N ASN A 141 -9.12 11.91 18.05
CA ASN A 141 -9.55 11.60 19.41
C ASN A 141 -9.93 10.13 19.55
N ASP A 142 -9.94 9.62 20.78
CA ASP A 142 -10.47 8.29 21.10
C ASP A 142 -11.94 8.16 20.65
N GLY A 143 -12.25 7.11 19.89
CA GLY A 143 -13.56 6.87 19.28
C GLY A 143 -13.83 7.61 17.97
N ASP A 144 -12.86 8.35 17.43
CA ASP A 144 -12.94 8.88 16.07
C ASP A 144 -12.52 7.79 15.05
N LEU A 145 -13.02 7.88 13.81
CA LEU A 145 -12.63 6.97 12.73
C LEU A 145 -11.37 7.47 12.01
N ILE A 146 -10.36 6.61 11.90
CA ILE A 146 -9.11 6.89 11.18
C ILE A 146 -9.22 6.35 9.76
N THR A 147 -8.96 7.19 8.75
CA THR A 147 -8.87 6.74 7.36
C THR A 147 -7.41 6.68 6.93
N PHE A 148 -6.98 5.52 6.41
CA PHE A 148 -5.69 5.32 5.76
C PHE A 148 -5.90 5.13 4.26
N THR A 149 -5.20 5.90 3.44
CA THR A 149 -5.30 5.85 1.97
C THR A 149 -3.92 5.69 1.36
N SER A 150 -3.74 4.68 0.50
CA SER A 150 -2.49 4.47 -0.23
C SER A 150 -2.45 5.22 -1.56
N ASP A 151 -1.25 5.66 -1.91
CA ASP A 151 -0.89 6.20 -3.22
C ASP A 151 0.15 5.26 -3.85
N VAL A 152 -0.05 4.86 -5.11
CA VAL A 152 0.65 3.73 -5.75
C VAL A 152 0.94 4.04 -7.21
N ALA A 153 2.20 4.26 -7.57
CA ALA A 153 2.61 4.55 -8.94
C ALA A 153 2.97 3.27 -9.73
N TYR A 154 2.02 2.35 -9.87
CA TYR A 154 2.17 1.13 -10.67
C TYR A 154 1.95 1.41 -12.16
N SER A 155 2.84 0.89 -13.01
CA SER A 155 2.83 1.10 -14.47
C SER A 155 2.38 -0.12 -15.29
N GLY A 156 2.00 -1.21 -14.63
CA GLY A 156 1.53 -2.43 -15.29
C GLY A 156 0.03 -2.41 -15.62
N SER A 157 -0.42 -3.45 -16.33
CA SER A 157 -1.80 -3.57 -16.83
C SER A 157 -2.72 -4.47 -16.00
N LYS A 158 -2.22 -5.04 -14.89
CA LYS A 158 -3.01 -5.88 -13.98
C LYS A 158 -3.67 -5.06 -12.87
N PRO A 159 -4.81 -5.52 -12.32
CA PRO A 159 -5.32 -4.96 -11.06
C PRO A 159 -4.37 -5.30 -9.89
N LEU A 160 -4.37 -4.43 -8.87
CA LEU A 160 -3.58 -4.60 -7.65
C LEU A 160 -4.43 -5.18 -6.52
N ASN A 161 -3.83 -6.09 -5.75
CA ASN A 161 -4.38 -6.67 -4.53
C ASN A 161 -3.89 -5.85 -3.32
N TYR A 162 -4.79 -5.47 -2.41
CA TYR A 162 -4.47 -4.67 -1.22
C TYR A 162 -4.70 -5.46 0.07
N THR A 163 -3.61 -5.86 0.72
CA THR A 163 -3.64 -6.59 2.00
C THR A 163 -3.26 -5.65 3.15
N TRP A 164 -4.26 -5.21 3.91
CA TRP A 164 -4.07 -4.35 5.08
C TRP A 164 -3.99 -5.15 6.38
N THR A 165 -3.11 -4.75 7.29
CA THR A 165 -3.09 -5.16 8.70
C THR A 165 -2.99 -3.94 9.60
N VAL A 166 -3.62 -3.99 10.77
CA VAL A 166 -3.65 -2.89 11.75
C VAL A 166 -3.15 -3.35 13.11
N SER A 167 -2.57 -2.42 13.88
CA SER A 167 -2.15 -2.63 15.26
C SER A 167 -2.39 -1.36 16.09
N PRO A 168 -2.58 -1.44 17.42
CA PRO A 168 -2.62 -2.64 18.28
C PRO A 168 -3.88 -3.50 18.04
N ALA A 169 -4.00 -4.64 18.72
CA ALA A 169 -5.08 -5.62 18.49
C ALA A 169 -6.51 -5.11 18.79
N GLY A 170 -6.65 -3.96 19.46
CA GLY A 170 -7.95 -3.27 19.62
C GLY A 170 -8.35 -2.39 18.43
N ALA A 171 -7.41 -2.06 17.53
CA ALA A 171 -7.72 -1.32 16.31
C ALA A 171 -8.42 -2.23 15.29
N ARG A 172 -9.57 -1.80 14.76
CA ARG A 172 -10.41 -2.64 13.90
C ARG A 172 -10.69 -1.94 12.57
N ILE A 173 -10.36 -2.60 11.45
CA ILE A 173 -10.84 -2.18 10.13
C ILE A 173 -12.37 -2.36 10.10
N VAL A 174 -13.10 -1.28 9.85
CA VAL A 174 -14.58 -1.28 9.73
C VAL A 174 -15.06 -1.27 8.29
N SER A 175 -14.25 -0.77 7.35
CA SER A 175 -14.55 -0.76 5.92
C SER A 175 -13.28 -0.65 5.06
N GLY A 176 -13.40 -0.97 3.77
CA GLY A 176 -12.35 -0.76 2.77
C GLY A 176 -11.35 -1.91 2.56
N THR A 177 -11.47 -3.01 3.30
CA THR A 177 -10.63 -4.21 3.16
C THR A 177 -10.56 -4.68 1.71
N GLY A 178 -9.34 -4.93 1.20
CA GLY A 178 -9.11 -5.30 -0.21
C GLY A 178 -8.98 -4.12 -1.19
N THR A 179 -9.06 -2.86 -0.71
CA THR A 179 -8.98 -1.65 -1.56
C THR A 179 -7.84 -0.71 -1.14
N ALA A 180 -7.60 0.35 -1.93
CA ALA A 180 -6.58 1.36 -1.66
C ALA A 180 -6.85 2.25 -0.43
N THR A 181 -8.04 2.16 0.20
CA THR A 181 -8.40 2.93 1.39
C THR A 181 -9.08 2.03 2.42
N ILE A 182 -8.70 2.15 3.69
CA ILE A 182 -9.42 1.55 4.82
C ILE A 182 -9.85 2.59 5.84
N THR A 183 -10.96 2.31 6.51
CA THR A 183 -11.38 3.04 7.72
C THR A 183 -11.23 2.14 8.93
N VAL A 184 -10.67 2.68 10.01
CA VAL A 184 -10.29 1.98 11.24
C VAL A 184 -10.95 2.66 12.44
N ASP A 185 -11.61 1.87 13.28
CA ASP A 185 -12.15 2.30 14.56
C ASP A 185 -11.02 2.42 15.61
N SER A 186 -11.01 3.53 16.34
CA SER A 186 -10.04 3.84 17.40
C SER A 186 -10.61 3.77 18.83
N THR A 187 -11.87 3.34 18.98
CA THR A 187 -12.58 3.32 20.27
C THR A 187 -11.85 2.50 21.33
N GLY A 188 -11.55 3.12 22.47
CA GLY A 188 -10.81 2.54 23.59
C GLY A 188 -9.29 2.58 23.43
N LEU A 189 -8.77 3.25 22.40
CA LEU A 189 -7.33 3.35 22.11
C LEU A 189 -6.71 4.69 22.55
N GLY A 190 -7.39 5.45 23.41
CA GLY A 190 -6.87 6.69 23.98
C GLY A 190 -5.43 6.56 24.50
N SER A 191 -4.59 7.52 24.10
CA SER A 191 -3.15 7.60 24.37
C SER A 191 -2.29 6.49 23.72
N GLN A 192 -2.83 5.76 22.73
CA GLN A 192 -2.09 4.77 21.94
C GLN A 192 -1.80 5.26 20.51
N ARG A 193 -0.97 4.52 19.77
CA ARG A 193 -0.65 4.78 18.36
C ARG A 193 -1.21 3.65 17.49
N VAL A 194 -2.14 3.98 16.60
CA VAL A 194 -2.72 3.04 15.64
C VAL A 194 -1.89 3.04 14.37
N SER A 195 -1.29 1.91 14.02
CA SER A 195 -0.52 1.71 12.78
C SER A 195 -1.30 0.86 11.79
N ALA A 196 -1.28 1.25 10.52
CA ALA A 196 -1.76 0.44 9.40
C ALA A 196 -0.59 0.11 8.47
N THR A 197 -0.39 -1.18 8.21
CA THR A 197 0.60 -1.71 7.28
C THR A 197 -0.12 -2.24 6.06
N LEU A 198 0.31 -1.81 4.88
CA LEU A 198 -0.21 -2.29 3.61
C LEU A 198 0.84 -3.17 2.93
N VAL A 199 0.40 -4.28 2.36
CA VAL A 199 1.12 -5.02 1.32
C VAL A 199 0.30 -4.93 0.03
N VAL A 200 0.96 -4.57 -1.08
CA VAL A 200 0.38 -4.49 -2.42
C VAL A 200 1.07 -5.51 -3.32
N ASP A 201 0.32 -6.23 -4.15
CA ASP A 201 0.87 -7.05 -5.24
C ASP A 201 -0.04 -7.03 -6.48
N ASP A 202 0.49 -7.42 -7.64
CA ASP A 202 -0.23 -7.47 -8.92
C ASP A 202 -0.69 -8.90 -9.29
N GLY A 203 -0.69 -9.84 -8.35
CA GLY A 203 -1.01 -11.24 -8.62
C GLY A 203 -0.07 -11.94 -9.62
N SER A 204 1.14 -11.42 -9.89
CA SER A 204 2.16 -12.13 -10.69
C SER A 204 2.85 -13.28 -9.95
N GLY A 205 2.94 -13.18 -8.62
CA GLY A 205 3.83 -14.03 -7.83
C GLY A 205 5.31 -13.61 -7.86
N ASP A 206 5.67 -12.54 -8.58
CA ASP A 206 7.01 -11.96 -8.54
C ASP A 206 7.21 -11.23 -7.20
N ALA A 207 8.28 -11.57 -6.48
CA ALA A 207 8.67 -10.90 -5.25
C ALA A 207 8.94 -9.41 -5.44
N MET A 208 9.42 -8.98 -6.62
CA MET A 208 9.65 -7.57 -6.95
C MET A 208 8.33 -6.79 -7.12
N CYS A 209 7.23 -7.47 -7.45
CA CYS A 209 5.90 -6.85 -7.54
C CYS A 209 5.17 -6.77 -6.20
N ARG A 210 5.73 -7.35 -5.12
CA ARG A 210 5.14 -7.33 -3.78
C ARG A 210 5.72 -6.21 -2.92
N GLN A 211 5.04 -5.08 -2.91
CA GLN A 211 5.46 -3.86 -2.23
C GLN A 211 4.82 -3.73 -0.84
N ASN A 212 5.45 -2.97 0.06
CA ASN A 212 4.90 -2.71 1.38
C ASN A 212 5.12 -1.25 1.83
N ALA A 213 4.24 -0.78 2.70
CA ALA A 213 4.32 0.53 3.33
C ALA A 213 3.61 0.53 4.70
N GLN A 214 3.88 1.53 5.54
CA GLN A 214 3.22 1.70 6.83
C GLN A 214 2.99 3.19 7.14
N ALA A 215 1.85 3.52 7.74
CA ALA A 215 1.58 4.80 8.38
C ALA A 215 0.99 4.57 9.78
N SER A 216 0.95 5.61 10.61
CA SER A 216 0.28 5.55 11.90
C SER A 216 -0.25 6.90 12.38
N THR A 217 -1.32 6.84 13.15
CA THR A 217 -2.04 7.97 13.76
C THR A 217 -1.97 7.84 15.29
N THR A 218 -1.76 8.96 16.00
CA THR A 218 -1.82 9.00 17.46
C THR A 218 -3.27 9.24 17.92
N VAL A 219 -3.80 8.40 18.81
CA VAL A 219 -5.15 8.54 19.35
C VAL A 219 -5.07 9.31 20.67
N VAL A 220 -5.66 10.50 20.71
CA VAL A 220 -5.71 11.36 21.90
C VAL A 220 -6.83 10.87 22.81
N GLY A 221 -6.49 10.41 24.02
CA GLY A 221 -7.49 10.00 25.01
C GLY A 221 -8.42 11.16 25.38
N ARG A 222 -9.72 10.90 25.48
CA ARG A 222 -10.69 11.90 25.94
C ARG A 222 -10.42 12.24 27.40
N ILE A 223 -9.79 13.38 27.65
CA ILE A 223 -9.73 13.96 28.99
C ILE A 223 -11.18 14.33 29.36
N PRO A 224 -11.78 13.77 30.43
CA PRO A 224 -13.10 14.19 30.87
C PRO A 224 -13.06 15.67 31.24
N PRO A 225 -14.14 16.45 31.00
CA PRO A 225 -14.18 17.85 31.41
C PRO A 225 -13.92 17.96 32.91
N PRO A 226 -13.21 19.01 33.36
CA PRO A 226 -12.95 19.19 34.78
C PRO A 226 -14.27 19.29 35.54
N VAL A 227 -14.35 18.61 36.69
CA VAL A 227 -15.50 18.76 37.60
C VAL A 227 -15.40 20.14 38.25
N GLU A 228 -16.44 20.95 38.09
CA GLU A 228 -16.47 22.33 38.57
C GLU A 228 -17.61 22.54 39.57
N CYS A 229 -17.41 23.48 40.52
CA CYS A 229 -18.45 23.88 41.44
C CYS A 229 -19.46 24.79 40.75
N LYS A 230 -20.75 24.49 40.91
CA LYS A 230 -21.83 25.32 40.36
C LYS A 230 -22.28 26.35 41.40
N SER A 231 -22.40 27.62 41.01
CA SER A 231 -23.04 28.63 41.87
C SER A 231 -24.53 28.30 42.04
N PHE A 232 -25.00 28.38 43.28
CA PHE A 232 -26.34 27.96 43.68
C PHE A 232 -27.25 29.14 44.00
N ASP A 233 -26.77 30.05 44.85
CA ASP A 233 -27.48 31.28 45.24
C ASP A 233 -26.46 32.34 45.69
N GLN A 234 -26.79 33.63 45.53
CA GLN A 234 -25.96 34.77 45.90
C GLN A 234 -26.84 35.92 46.38
N PHE A 235 -26.66 36.40 47.62
CA PHE A 235 -27.59 37.35 48.23
C PHE A 235 -26.99 38.19 49.36
N LEU A 236 -27.66 39.30 49.66
CA LEU A 236 -27.41 40.13 50.84
C LEU A 236 -28.07 39.50 52.07
N SER A 237 -27.32 39.30 53.16
CA SER A 237 -27.89 38.90 54.45
C SER A 237 -28.39 40.15 55.18
N VAL A 238 -29.72 40.34 55.18
CA VAL A 238 -30.38 41.52 55.77
C VAL A 238 -31.26 41.12 56.95
N ALA A 239 -32.09 40.08 56.76
CA ALA A 239 -32.88 39.45 57.81
C ALA A 239 -32.69 37.94 57.77
N PHE A 240 -32.43 37.34 58.94
CA PHE A 240 -32.08 35.92 59.00
C PHE A 240 -33.21 34.97 58.62
N ASP A 241 -34.47 35.42 58.68
CA ASP A 241 -35.59 34.59 58.24
C ASP A 241 -35.64 34.49 56.70
N ASP A 242 -35.07 35.46 55.96
CA ASP A 242 -34.80 35.36 54.53
C ASP A 242 -33.61 34.43 54.25
N ASP A 243 -32.53 34.53 55.05
CA ASP A 243 -31.37 33.63 54.97
C ASP A 243 -31.80 32.16 55.15
N LYS A 244 -32.66 31.89 56.15
CA LYS A 244 -33.25 30.55 56.39
C LYS A 244 -33.96 30.00 55.16
N ALA A 245 -34.84 30.79 54.53
CA ALA A 245 -35.61 30.33 53.37
C ALA A 245 -34.71 29.97 52.17
N ARG A 246 -33.51 30.55 52.08
CA ARG A 246 -32.49 30.19 51.09
C ARG A 246 -31.71 28.94 51.51
N PHE A 247 -31.37 28.82 52.79
CA PHE A 247 -30.76 27.62 53.36
C PHE A 247 -31.71 26.39 53.36
N ASP A 248 -33.03 26.59 53.35
CA ASP A 248 -34.03 25.55 53.11
C ASP A 248 -33.85 24.91 51.72
N ASN A 249 -33.73 25.73 50.67
CA ASN A 249 -33.48 25.25 49.31
C ASN A 249 -32.11 24.55 49.20
N LEU A 250 -31.09 25.04 49.91
CA LEU A 250 -29.80 24.39 50.00
C LEU A 250 -29.90 23.00 50.67
N ALA A 251 -30.61 22.89 51.79
CA ALA A 251 -30.80 21.64 52.50
C ALA A 251 -31.51 20.58 51.63
N ILE A 252 -32.57 20.98 50.91
CA ILE A 252 -33.27 20.12 49.95
C ILE A 252 -32.32 19.65 48.83
N THR A 253 -31.46 20.54 48.33
CA THR A 253 -30.47 20.21 47.29
C THR A 253 -29.43 19.20 47.80
N LEU A 254 -28.90 19.40 49.00
CA LEU A 254 -27.93 18.49 49.61
C LEU A 254 -28.55 17.12 49.98
N GLN A 255 -29.84 17.07 50.31
CA GLN A 255 -30.58 15.82 50.52
C GLN A 255 -30.77 15.04 49.20
N ASN A 256 -31.03 15.73 48.08
CA ASN A 256 -31.21 15.12 46.76
C ASN A 256 -29.90 14.76 46.03
N SER A 257 -28.73 15.19 46.53
CA SER A 257 -27.42 14.92 45.90
C SER A 257 -26.38 14.61 46.99
N PRO A 258 -26.37 13.37 47.53
CA PRO A 258 -25.73 13.04 48.82
C PRO A 258 -24.19 13.07 48.79
N ASP A 259 -23.58 13.08 47.61
CA ASP A 259 -22.14 13.10 47.36
C ASP A 259 -21.56 14.52 47.27
N THR A 260 -22.41 15.55 47.17
CA THR A 260 -21.98 16.94 46.99
C THR A 260 -21.65 17.65 48.30
N THR A 261 -20.71 18.59 48.26
CA THR A 261 -20.37 19.50 49.36
C THR A 261 -20.85 20.92 49.03
N ALA A 262 -21.53 21.57 49.97
CA ALA A 262 -21.85 22.99 49.90
C ALA A 262 -20.68 23.84 50.41
N TYR A 263 -20.26 24.82 49.62
CA TYR A 263 -19.35 25.88 50.05
C TYR A 263 -20.13 27.17 50.20
N ILE A 264 -20.11 27.76 51.39
CA ILE A 264 -20.82 28.98 51.73
C ILE A 264 -19.78 30.05 52.05
N ILE A 265 -19.54 30.96 51.12
CA ILE A 265 -18.61 32.09 51.30
C ILE A 265 -19.41 33.27 51.87
N ILE A 266 -18.99 33.79 53.01
CA ILE A 266 -19.68 34.86 53.72
C ILE A 266 -18.75 36.07 53.84
N TYR A 267 -19.19 37.20 53.33
CA TYR A 267 -18.48 38.48 53.38
C TYR A 267 -19.18 39.38 54.41
N ALA A 268 -18.38 40.07 55.24
CA ALA A 268 -18.90 41.13 56.11
C ALA A 268 -19.02 42.45 55.35
N GLY A 269 -20.06 43.22 55.66
CA GLY A 269 -20.25 44.58 55.13
C GLY A 269 -19.19 45.56 55.64
N ARG A 270 -18.96 46.64 54.86
CA ARG A 270 -17.98 47.69 55.15
C ARG A 270 -18.20 48.35 56.51
N SER A 271 -19.45 48.44 56.97
CA SER A 271 -19.83 48.99 58.29
C SER A 271 -20.25 47.92 59.31
N SER A 272 -20.14 46.64 58.97
CA SER A 272 -20.53 45.54 59.86
C SER A 272 -19.56 45.39 61.04
N ARG A 273 -20.00 44.66 62.08
CA ARG A 273 -19.18 44.46 63.29
C ARG A 273 -17.98 43.55 63.01
N THR A 274 -16.91 43.73 63.77
CA THR A 274 -15.78 42.79 63.80
C THR A 274 -16.28 41.37 64.07
N GLY A 275 -15.91 40.41 63.22
CA GLY A 275 -16.36 39.01 63.33
C GLY A 275 -17.79 38.72 62.82
N GLN A 276 -18.44 39.66 62.12
CA GLN A 276 -19.79 39.47 61.57
C GLN A 276 -19.88 38.24 60.64
N ALA A 277 -18.92 38.07 59.72
CA ALA A 277 -18.90 36.93 58.80
C ALA A 277 -18.81 35.58 59.55
N ASP A 278 -17.98 35.49 60.60
CA ASP A 278 -17.85 34.29 61.42
C ASP A 278 -19.11 34.01 62.26
N MET A 279 -19.79 35.07 62.71
CA MET A 279 -21.07 34.99 63.42
C MET A 279 -22.18 34.48 62.50
N LEU A 280 -22.32 35.05 61.31
CA LEU A 280 -23.24 34.57 60.27
C LEU A 280 -22.91 33.13 59.86
N GLY A 281 -21.63 32.78 59.74
CA GLY A 281 -21.16 31.43 59.43
C GLY A 281 -21.59 30.38 60.44
N ARG A 282 -21.35 30.64 61.74
CA ARG A 282 -21.82 29.76 62.83
C ARG A 282 -23.33 29.58 62.82
N ARG A 283 -24.06 30.67 62.56
CA ARG A 283 -25.53 30.73 62.52
C ARG A 283 -26.12 29.97 61.32
N SER A 284 -25.45 30.03 60.17
CA SER A 284 -25.81 29.30 58.95
C SER A 284 -25.57 27.80 59.13
N MET A 285 -24.41 27.44 59.69
CA MET A 285 -24.06 26.05 60.04
C MET A 285 -25.08 25.45 61.02
N ASP A 286 -25.34 26.11 62.15
CA ASP A 286 -26.32 25.64 63.16
C ASP A 286 -27.73 25.46 62.58
N TYR A 287 -28.19 26.37 61.72
CA TYR A 287 -29.49 26.18 61.07
C TYR A 287 -29.51 24.97 60.12
N LEU A 288 -28.49 24.81 59.29
CA LEU A 288 -28.41 23.68 58.34
C LEU A 288 -28.26 22.33 59.04
N THR A 289 -27.47 22.23 60.11
CA THR A 289 -27.24 20.97 60.84
C THR A 289 -28.33 20.72 61.88
N THR A 290 -28.54 21.62 62.83
CA THR A 290 -29.45 21.44 63.97
C THR A 290 -30.93 21.50 63.55
N ALA A 291 -31.32 22.43 62.67
CA ALA A 291 -32.72 22.61 62.28
C ALA A 291 -33.11 21.87 60.99
N ARG A 292 -32.16 21.63 60.06
CA ARG A 292 -32.44 20.95 58.77
C ARG A 292 -31.81 19.56 58.61
N GLY A 293 -31.01 19.10 59.57
CA GLY A 293 -30.48 17.73 59.60
C GLY A 293 -29.45 17.43 58.51
N VAL A 294 -28.82 18.46 57.93
CA VAL A 294 -27.74 18.29 56.96
C VAL A 294 -26.47 17.87 57.71
N ASP A 295 -25.71 16.91 57.16
CA ASP A 295 -24.40 16.56 57.71
C ASP A 295 -23.42 17.74 57.59
N GLY A 296 -22.88 18.18 58.73
CA GLY A 296 -21.91 19.27 58.81
C GLY A 296 -20.59 18.99 58.07
N GLN A 297 -20.23 17.72 57.82
CA GLN A 297 -19.06 17.40 56.98
C GLN A 297 -19.26 17.80 55.51
N ARG A 298 -20.52 18.01 55.09
CA ARG A 298 -20.90 18.42 53.73
C ARG A 298 -21.09 19.93 53.59
N ILE A 299 -20.73 20.72 54.60
CA ILE A 299 -20.86 22.17 54.62
C ILE A 299 -19.51 22.80 54.97
N VAL A 300 -18.93 23.56 54.05
CA VAL A 300 -17.71 24.34 54.27
C VAL A 300 -18.05 25.82 54.29
N ILE A 301 -18.00 26.43 55.48
CA ILE A 301 -18.11 27.88 55.62
C ILE A 301 -16.74 28.52 55.36
N ILE A 302 -16.68 29.52 54.49
CA ILE A 302 -15.48 30.33 54.24
C ILE A 302 -15.78 31.78 54.63
N ASN A 303 -14.98 32.36 55.51
CA ASN A 303 -14.97 33.81 55.72
C ASN A 303 -14.29 34.47 54.50
N GLY A 304 -15.07 35.17 53.69
CA GLY A 304 -14.63 35.75 52.42
C GLY A 304 -13.95 37.11 52.54
N GLY A 305 -13.80 37.65 53.76
CA GLY A 305 -13.36 39.03 53.98
C GLY A 305 -14.53 40.01 53.89
N TYR A 306 -14.36 41.11 53.15
CA TYR A 306 -15.30 42.23 53.16
C TYR A 306 -15.87 42.60 51.79
N ARG A 307 -17.15 43.01 51.80
CA ARG A 307 -17.86 43.67 50.70
C ARG A 307 -18.58 44.89 51.26
N ASP A 308 -19.35 45.63 50.46
CA ASP A 308 -20.02 46.84 50.92
C ASP A 308 -21.12 46.58 51.97
N ALA A 309 -21.80 45.43 51.88
CA ALA A 309 -22.80 44.94 52.83
C ALA A 309 -22.58 43.44 53.12
N ASP A 310 -23.23 42.91 54.17
CA ASP A 310 -23.17 41.48 54.49
C ASP A 310 -23.73 40.66 53.32
N PHE A 311 -22.92 39.74 52.77
CA PHE A 311 -23.23 39.03 51.54
C PHE A 311 -22.85 37.55 51.65
N ILE A 312 -23.66 36.66 51.07
CA ILE A 312 -23.47 35.22 51.09
C ILE A 312 -23.49 34.68 49.66
N GLU A 313 -22.49 33.87 49.32
CA GLU A 313 -22.40 33.09 48.08
C GLU A 313 -22.44 31.60 48.41
N ILE A 314 -23.37 30.87 47.80
CA ILE A 314 -23.52 29.42 47.96
C ILE A 314 -23.09 28.73 46.67
N TRP A 315 -22.26 27.71 46.81
CA TRP A 315 -21.76 26.88 45.71
C TRP A 315 -21.96 25.40 46.04
N ILE A 316 -22.38 24.61 45.04
CA ILE A 316 -22.45 23.15 45.12
C ILE A 316 -21.27 22.56 44.37
N CYS A 317 -20.41 21.83 45.07
CA CYS A 317 -19.22 21.17 44.54
C CYS A 317 -19.42 19.65 44.55
N PRO A 318 -19.42 18.97 43.38
CA PRO A 318 -19.33 17.52 43.32
C PRO A 318 -17.94 17.01 43.76
N PRO A 319 -17.78 15.71 44.03
CA PRO A 319 -16.48 15.10 44.33
C PRO A 319 -15.41 15.43 43.27
N GLY A 320 -14.22 15.84 43.72
CA GLY A 320 -13.10 16.21 42.83
C GLY A 320 -13.14 17.63 42.28
N ALA A 321 -14.20 18.41 42.51
CA ALA A 321 -14.24 19.82 42.12
C ALA A 321 -13.26 20.69 42.92
N LYS A 322 -12.69 21.71 42.26
CA LYS A 322 -11.84 22.70 42.93
C LYS A 322 -12.69 23.68 43.75
N PRO A 323 -12.42 23.89 45.05
CA PRO A 323 -13.19 24.81 45.89
C PRO A 323 -13.26 26.24 45.34
N PRO A 324 -14.42 26.93 45.44
CA PRO A 324 -14.55 28.32 45.02
C PRO A 324 -13.67 29.23 45.88
N GLN A 325 -13.15 30.30 45.27
CA GLN A 325 -12.27 31.26 45.93
C GLN A 325 -13.06 32.53 46.29
N PRO A 326 -12.87 33.10 47.49
CA PRO A 326 -13.49 34.37 47.85
C PRO A 326 -13.09 35.53 46.94
N THR A 327 -14.06 36.42 46.70
CA THR A 327 -13.88 37.64 45.93
C THR A 327 -14.38 38.86 46.73
N PRO A 328 -13.63 39.29 47.78
CA PRO A 328 -13.94 40.52 48.51
C PRO A 328 -13.82 41.76 47.61
N THR A 329 -14.64 42.77 47.87
CA THR A 329 -14.62 44.07 47.14
C THR A 329 -14.13 45.23 48.00
N VAL A 330 -13.95 45.02 49.31
CA VAL A 330 -13.47 46.02 50.28
C VAL A 330 -12.21 45.49 50.95
N GLN A 331 -11.16 46.31 51.04
CA GLN A 331 -9.93 45.89 51.72
C GLN A 331 -10.10 45.97 53.25
N PRO A 332 -9.45 45.11 54.06
CA PRO A 332 -9.56 45.13 55.52
C PRO A 332 -9.22 46.48 56.19
N GLY A 333 -8.43 47.34 55.53
CA GLY A 333 -8.12 48.70 56.02
C GLY A 333 -9.21 49.75 55.77
N ASP A 334 -10.13 49.51 54.83
CA ASP A 334 -11.21 50.44 54.45
C ASP A 334 -12.52 50.20 55.24
N VAL A 335 -12.52 49.19 56.11
CA VAL A 335 -13.66 48.79 56.94
C VAL A 335 -13.86 49.82 58.07
N GLN A 336 -15.12 50.17 58.33
CA GLN A 336 -15.52 51.14 59.36
C GLN A 336 -16.52 50.50 60.33
N PRO A 337 -16.10 49.57 61.21
CA PRO A 337 -17.03 48.74 61.97
C PRO A 337 -17.98 49.55 62.85
N ALA A 338 -19.28 49.23 62.78
CA ALA A 338 -20.29 49.85 63.63
C ALA A 338 -19.94 49.67 65.11
N ARG A 339 -19.73 50.80 65.81
CA ARG A 339 -19.36 50.83 67.24
C ARG A 339 -20.25 49.91 68.06
N GLU A 340 -19.62 49.07 68.88
CA GLU A 340 -20.34 48.14 69.73
C GLU A 340 -21.25 48.90 70.71
N ARG A 341 -22.56 48.66 70.62
CA ARG A 341 -23.54 49.22 71.56
C ARG A 341 -23.43 48.48 72.90
N THR A 342 -22.51 48.97 73.74
CA THR A 342 -22.43 48.60 75.16
C THR A 342 -23.79 48.83 75.82
N ARG A 343 -24.51 47.73 76.12
CA ARG A 343 -25.76 47.82 76.89
C ARG A 343 -25.41 48.38 78.27
N PRO A 344 -26.05 49.48 78.72
CA PRO A 344 -25.78 50.00 80.06
C PRO A 344 -26.11 48.93 81.10
N ARG A 345 -25.18 48.70 82.05
CA ARG A 345 -25.38 47.73 83.13
C ARG A 345 -26.65 48.12 83.91
N LYS A 346 -27.66 47.26 83.87
CA LYS A 346 -28.92 47.43 84.62
C LYS A 346 -28.58 47.62 86.11
N PRO A 347 -28.99 48.74 86.75
CA PRO A 347 -28.59 49.02 88.13
C PRO A 347 -29.08 47.91 89.06
N ARG A 348 -28.18 47.47 89.94
CA ARG A 348 -28.42 46.41 90.92
C ARG A 348 -29.35 46.99 91.99
N ARG A 349 -30.60 46.51 92.07
CA ARG A 349 -31.53 46.92 93.14
C ARG A 349 -30.88 46.64 94.51
N PRO A 350 -30.93 47.59 95.46
CA PRO A 350 -30.66 47.27 96.86
C PRO A 350 -31.60 46.17 97.34
N ARG A 351 -31.13 45.33 98.27
CA ARG A 351 -32.05 44.65 99.18
C ARG A 351 -32.55 45.70 100.18
N SER A 352 -33.85 45.75 100.40
CA SER A 352 -34.36 46.17 101.71
C SER A 352 -33.99 45.10 102.74
N GLU A 353 -33.73 45.54 103.97
CA GLU A 353 -33.55 44.67 105.13
C GLU A 353 -34.86 43.96 105.52
#